data_AF-A0A8T3PM56-F1
#
_entry.id   AF-A0A8T3PM56-F1
#
_cell.length_a   1.000
_cell.length_b   1.000
_cell.length_c   1.000
_cell.angle_alpha   90.00
_cell.angle_beta   90.00
_cell.angle_gamma   90.00
#
_symmetry.space_group_name_H-M   'P 1'
#
loop_
_entity.id
_entity.type
_entity.pdbx_description
1 polymer ?
#
loop_
_entity_poly.entity_id
_entity_poly.type
_entity_poly.pdbx_seq_one_letter_code
_entity_poly.pdbx_strand_id
1 'polypeptide(L)'
;MNHARQSLYTAPRNVAGVGFAHPARHIYPNQNPNASSPADPEVLTLEELAKTAALLGLAPAGAALWPRFAGYHQALARLPRKVRRALQRRWRRPLRAIALLLALGQAPALAATIAVDGTSCTLIDATTAANRDAPAGGCPAGSGTDTITLPAGSTQTLTSVVSNFGPSYGPTGLPVVTSAIVIDGNGSTIARAPAAPVFRILSVARTGNLTVEETTITGGSATADSANTRGGGGLFNGGTLTLTNSTVSGNSTSSYSYEGSSSGGVGGGL
;
A
#
# COMPACT_ATOMS: atom_id res chain seq x y z
N MET A 1 32.93 -15.52 -86.75
CA MET A 1 31.70 -16.11 -86.20
C MET A 1 30.69 -14.99 -85.96
N ASN A 2 29.81 -14.78 -86.95
CA ASN A 2 28.36 -14.51 -86.86
C ASN A 2 27.80 -14.09 -85.48
N HIS A 3 26.94 -13.08 -85.31
CA HIS A 3 25.92 -12.51 -86.21
C HIS A 3 25.40 -11.17 -85.64
N ALA A 4 25.15 -10.20 -86.54
CA ALA A 4 23.94 -9.35 -86.68
C ALA A 4 23.43 -8.49 -85.48
N ARG A 5 22.89 -7.28 -85.61
CA ARG A 5 22.45 -6.37 -86.70
C ARG A 5 22.08 -5.03 -86.01
N GLN A 6 22.51 -3.86 -86.52
CA GLN A 6 21.69 -2.82 -87.21
C GLN A 6 20.55 -2.18 -86.37
N SER A 7 20.16 -0.91 -86.47
CA SER A 7 20.56 0.29 -87.22
C SER A 7 19.39 1.29 -87.14
N LEU A 8 19.63 2.58 -86.78
CA LEU A 8 18.90 3.80 -87.20
C LEU A 8 17.39 3.89 -86.74
N TYR A 9 16.66 5.01 -86.61
CA TYR A 9 16.68 6.35 -87.20
C TYR A 9 15.62 7.24 -86.49
N THR A 10 15.91 8.55 -86.35
CA THR A 10 15.03 9.76 -86.44
C THR A 10 13.78 10.03 -85.56
N ALA A 11 13.77 11.26 -84.99
CA ALA A 11 12.61 12.13 -84.61
C ALA A 11 11.76 12.55 -85.85
N PRO A 12 10.67 13.40 -85.84
CA PRO A 12 10.19 14.40 -84.86
C PRO A 12 8.64 14.64 -84.79
N ARG A 13 8.23 15.78 -84.15
CA ARG A 13 7.02 16.64 -84.34
C ARG A 13 5.76 16.52 -83.43
N ASN A 14 5.47 17.67 -82.82
CA ASN A 14 4.17 18.25 -82.39
C ASN A 14 3.00 18.00 -83.35
N VAL A 15 1.78 17.77 -82.82
CA VAL A 15 0.52 18.43 -83.26
C VAL A 15 -0.50 18.49 -82.08
N ALA A 16 -1.22 19.61 -82.01
CA ALA A 16 -2.49 19.91 -81.32
C ALA A 16 -3.56 18.79 -81.44
N GLY A 17 -4.58 18.63 -80.59
CA GLY A 17 -5.46 19.59 -79.92
C GLY A 17 -6.89 19.42 -80.48
N VAL A 18 -7.86 19.02 -79.65
CA VAL A 18 -9.33 19.19 -79.83
C VAL A 18 -9.94 19.11 -78.42
N GLY A 19 -10.49 20.18 -77.82
CA GLY A 19 -11.90 20.61 -77.91
C GLY A 19 -12.81 19.64 -77.13
N PHE A 20 -13.53 19.98 -76.06
CA PHE A 20 -14.61 20.97 -76.00
C PHE A 20 -14.95 21.39 -74.55
N ALA A 21 -15.49 22.61 -74.44
CA ALA A 21 -15.98 23.26 -73.23
C ALA A 21 -17.32 22.70 -72.70
N HIS A 22 -17.56 22.82 -71.39
CA HIS A 22 -18.73 23.57 -70.89
C HIS A 22 -18.63 23.89 -69.38
N PRO A 23 -19.20 25.03 -68.93
CA PRO A 23 -19.04 25.57 -67.59
C PRO A 23 -20.21 25.23 -66.63
N ALA A 24 -19.91 25.39 -65.35
CA ALA A 24 -20.79 25.71 -64.23
C ALA A 24 -22.30 25.41 -64.35
N ARG A 25 -22.79 24.50 -63.50
CA ARG A 25 -24.12 24.62 -62.90
C ARG A 25 -24.02 24.53 -61.38
N HIS A 26 -24.24 25.68 -60.77
CA HIS A 26 -24.73 25.81 -59.41
C HIS A 26 -26.07 25.08 -59.30
N ILE A 27 -26.13 24.03 -58.49
CA ILE A 27 -27.36 23.50 -57.90
C ILE A 27 -27.02 23.17 -56.45
N TYR A 28 -27.32 24.10 -55.53
CA TYR A 28 -27.77 23.68 -54.20
C TYR A 28 -29.28 23.45 -54.37
N PRO A 29 -29.83 22.32 -53.90
CA PRO A 29 -30.27 22.32 -52.50
C PRO A 29 -30.22 20.94 -51.83
N ASN A 30 -29.91 20.95 -50.52
CA ASN A 30 -30.84 20.58 -49.46
C ASN A 30 -30.01 20.38 -48.20
N GLN A 31 -29.84 21.45 -47.42
CA GLN A 31 -29.51 21.26 -46.02
C GLN A 31 -30.73 20.58 -45.39
N ASN A 32 -30.61 19.28 -45.16
CA ASN A 32 -31.53 18.57 -44.30
C ASN A 32 -31.37 19.16 -42.89
N PRO A 33 -32.36 19.89 -42.32
CA PRO A 33 -32.26 20.41 -40.97
C PRO A 33 -32.34 19.30 -39.90
N ASN A 34 -32.53 18.04 -40.30
CA ASN A 34 -32.65 16.88 -39.42
C ASN A 34 -31.50 15.87 -39.56
N ALA A 35 -30.35 16.24 -40.11
CA ALA A 35 -29.15 15.42 -39.98
C ALA A 35 -28.53 15.64 -38.60
N SER A 36 -29.01 14.92 -37.59
CA SER A 36 -28.31 14.79 -36.32
C SER A 36 -26.91 14.23 -36.60
N SER A 37 -25.89 15.02 -36.22
CA SER A 37 -24.51 14.56 -36.14
C SER A 37 -24.48 13.21 -35.40
N PRO A 38 -23.71 12.20 -35.85
CA PRO A 38 -23.39 11.10 -34.96
C PRO A 38 -22.72 11.73 -33.74
N ALA A 39 -23.35 11.53 -32.58
CA ALA A 39 -22.84 12.02 -31.32
C ALA A 39 -21.38 11.60 -31.17
N ASP A 40 -20.48 12.57 -30.98
CA ASP A 40 -19.18 12.30 -30.43
C ASP A 40 -19.40 11.47 -29.15
N PRO A 41 -18.65 10.38 -28.91
CA PRO A 41 -18.78 9.65 -27.66
C PRO A 41 -18.45 10.63 -26.53
N GLU A 42 -19.48 10.98 -25.77
CA GLU A 42 -19.47 11.90 -24.65
C GLU A 42 -18.28 11.56 -23.75
N VAL A 43 -17.26 12.44 -23.77
CA VAL A 43 -16.10 12.31 -22.91
C VAL A 43 -16.59 12.67 -21.52
N LEU A 44 -17.00 11.64 -20.76
CA LEU A 44 -17.38 11.77 -19.36
C LEU A 44 -16.28 12.53 -18.63
N THR A 45 -16.66 13.65 -18.04
CA THR A 45 -15.74 14.45 -17.24
C THR A 45 -15.29 13.65 -16.02
N LEU A 46 -14.11 13.96 -15.46
CA LEU A 46 -13.61 13.30 -14.25
C LEU A 46 -14.63 13.37 -13.08
N GLU A 47 -15.47 14.40 -13.08
CA GLU A 47 -16.54 14.59 -12.10
C GLU A 47 -17.72 13.64 -12.31
N GLU A 48 -18.11 13.37 -13.56
CA GLU A 48 -19.16 12.38 -13.87
C GLU A 48 -18.70 10.94 -13.65
N LEU A 49 -17.42 10.65 -13.89
CA LEU A 49 -16.82 9.36 -13.52
C LEU A 49 -16.81 9.14 -12.01
N ALA A 50 -16.56 10.20 -11.22
CA ALA A 50 -16.65 10.12 -9.77
C ALA A 50 -18.09 9.92 -9.28
N LYS A 51 -19.07 10.62 -9.90
CA LYS A 51 -20.50 10.47 -9.57
C LYS A 51 -21.04 9.09 -9.94
N THR A 52 -20.65 8.52 -11.08
CA THR A 52 -21.03 7.17 -11.50
C THR A 52 -20.38 6.08 -10.64
N ALA A 53 -19.13 6.26 -10.19
CA ALA A 53 -18.49 5.37 -9.23
C ALA A 53 -19.20 5.37 -7.86
N ALA A 54 -19.64 6.53 -7.39
CA ALA A 54 -20.42 6.66 -6.15
C ALA A 54 -21.80 5.98 -6.24
N LEU A 55 -22.48 6.10 -7.39
CA LEU A 55 -23.76 5.44 -7.67
C LEU A 55 -23.67 3.90 -7.72
N LEU A 56 -22.50 3.35 -8.04
CA LEU A 56 -22.24 1.90 -8.08
C LEU A 56 -21.72 1.33 -6.75
N GLY A 57 -21.65 2.11 -5.68
CA GLY A 57 -21.15 1.65 -4.38
C GLY A 57 -19.65 1.32 -4.37
N LEU A 58 -18.90 1.80 -5.37
CA LEU A 58 -17.44 1.75 -5.35
C LEU A 58 -16.96 2.82 -4.36
N ALA A 59 -16.76 2.42 -3.10
CA ALA A 59 -15.99 3.21 -2.12
C ALA A 59 -14.68 3.70 -2.77
N PRO A 60 -14.08 4.82 -2.33
CA PRO A 60 -12.89 5.36 -2.96
C PRO A 60 -11.69 4.44 -2.74
N ALA A 61 -11.57 3.38 -3.55
CA ALA A 61 -10.36 2.62 -3.78
C ALA A 61 -9.30 3.43 -4.55
N GLY A 62 -9.43 4.77 -4.56
CA GLY A 62 -8.79 5.67 -5.51
C GLY A 62 -7.37 6.08 -5.14
N ALA A 63 -6.96 6.00 -3.87
CA ALA A 63 -5.63 6.46 -3.47
C ALA A 63 -4.52 5.47 -3.89
N ALA A 64 -4.78 4.16 -3.83
CA ALA A 64 -3.77 3.13 -4.09
C ALA A 64 -3.85 2.50 -5.50
N LEU A 65 -4.97 2.62 -6.22
CA LEU A 65 -5.15 2.00 -7.54
C LEU A 65 -4.20 2.58 -8.59
N TRP A 66 -4.08 3.91 -8.65
CA TRP A 66 -3.31 4.58 -9.69
C TRP A 66 -1.80 4.33 -9.60
N PRO A 67 -1.15 4.39 -8.42
CA PRO A 67 0.25 4.01 -8.29
C PRO A 67 0.50 2.54 -8.68
N ARG A 68 -0.40 1.62 -8.31
CA ARG A 68 -0.30 0.19 -8.65
C ARG A 68 -0.43 -0.04 -10.15
N PHE A 69 -1.45 0.56 -10.77
CA PHE A 69 -1.63 0.55 -12.21
C PHE A 69 -0.38 1.08 -12.93
N ALA A 70 0.18 2.21 -12.48
CA ALA A 70 1.37 2.81 -13.06
C ALA A 70 2.58 1.86 -12.96
N GLY A 71 2.80 1.22 -11.81
CA GLY A 71 3.86 0.23 -11.61
C GLY A 71 3.73 -0.97 -12.55
N TYR A 72 2.55 -1.58 -12.66
CA TYR A 72 2.32 -2.71 -13.57
C TYR A 72 2.45 -2.32 -15.03
N HIS A 73 1.95 -1.15 -15.40
CA HIS A 73 2.08 -0.67 -16.77
C HIS A 73 3.55 -0.46 -17.15
N GLN A 74 4.36 0.11 -16.24
CA GLN A 74 5.80 0.28 -16.45
C GLN A 74 6.53 -1.07 -16.53
N ALA A 75 6.23 -2.01 -15.64
CA ALA A 75 6.83 -3.34 -15.66
C ALA A 75 6.52 -4.09 -16.97
N LEU A 76 5.26 -4.05 -17.42
CA LEU A 76 4.86 -4.66 -18.69
C LEU A 76 5.46 -3.94 -19.91
N ALA A 77 5.67 -2.62 -19.83
CA ALA A 77 6.31 -1.85 -20.88
C ALA A 77 7.81 -2.19 -21.05
N ARG A 78 8.49 -2.57 -19.96
CA ARG A 78 9.90 -2.98 -19.94
C ARG A 78 10.13 -4.39 -20.50
N LEU A 79 9.09 -5.20 -20.68
CA LEU A 79 9.22 -6.56 -21.23
C LEU A 79 9.67 -6.56 -22.70
N PRO A 80 10.43 -7.59 -23.14
CA PRO A 80 10.79 -7.76 -24.55
C PRO A 80 9.55 -7.80 -25.46
N ARG A 81 9.66 -7.21 -26.65
CA ARG A 81 8.54 -7.07 -27.62
C ARG A 81 7.81 -8.40 -27.89
N LYS A 82 8.54 -9.52 -27.94
CA LYS A 82 7.98 -10.87 -28.14
C LYS A 82 7.06 -11.29 -26.98
N VAL A 83 7.46 -11.03 -25.74
CA VAL A 83 6.72 -11.39 -24.52
C VAL A 83 5.45 -10.56 -24.39
N ARG A 84 5.53 -9.25 -24.63
CA ARG A 84 4.37 -8.35 -24.64
C ARG A 84 3.31 -8.80 -25.64
N ARG A 85 3.71 -9.11 -26.88
CA ARG A 85 2.77 -9.58 -27.91
C ARG A 85 2.16 -10.94 -27.56
N ALA A 86 2.94 -11.84 -26.96
CA ALA A 86 2.43 -13.14 -26.49
C ALA A 86 1.37 -12.98 -25.39
N LEU A 87 1.62 -12.10 -24.41
CA LEU A 87 0.66 -11.77 -23.34
C LEU A 87 -0.63 -11.18 -23.90
N GLN A 88 -0.53 -10.18 -24.77
CA GLN A 88 -1.70 -9.55 -25.40
C GLN A 88 -2.53 -10.55 -26.23
N ARG A 89 -1.87 -11.48 -26.93
CA ARG A 89 -2.55 -12.53 -27.71
C ARG A 89 -3.24 -13.55 -26.82
N ARG A 90 -2.56 -14.01 -25.76
CA ARG A 90 -3.11 -15.00 -24.82
C ARG A 90 -4.33 -14.46 -24.08
N TRP A 91 -4.32 -13.19 -23.71
CA TRP A 91 -5.39 -12.57 -22.93
C TRP A 91 -6.40 -11.78 -23.78
N ARG A 92 -6.13 -11.57 -25.07
CA ARG A 92 -6.93 -10.75 -26.00
C ARG A 92 -7.22 -9.34 -25.47
N ARG A 93 -6.26 -8.72 -24.76
CA ARG A 93 -6.39 -7.40 -24.14
C ARG A 93 -5.14 -6.54 -24.37
N PRO A 94 -5.27 -5.19 -24.47
CA PRO A 94 -4.12 -4.30 -24.52
C PRO A 94 -3.36 -4.32 -23.18
N LEU A 95 -2.06 -3.98 -23.17
CA LEU A 95 -1.25 -4.04 -21.95
C LEU A 95 -1.80 -3.19 -20.80
N ARG A 96 -2.42 -2.04 -21.10
CA ARG A 96 -3.08 -1.21 -20.09
C ARG A 96 -4.23 -1.94 -19.42
N ALA A 97 -5.04 -2.67 -20.19
CA ALA A 97 -6.10 -3.48 -19.62
C ALA A 97 -5.54 -4.66 -18.80
N ILE A 98 -4.43 -5.26 -19.21
CA ILE A 98 -3.75 -6.29 -18.41
C ILE A 98 -3.16 -5.69 -17.12
N ALA A 99 -2.52 -4.51 -17.20
CA ALA A 99 -2.02 -3.79 -16.03
C ALA A 99 -3.14 -3.42 -15.06
N LEU A 100 -4.28 -2.98 -15.59
CA LEU A 100 -5.46 -2.67 -14.80
C LEU A 100 -6.06 -3.94 -14.17
N LEU A 101 -6.16 -5.04 -14.91
CA LEU A 101 -6.62 -6.33 -14.37
C LEU A 101 -5.67 -6.88 -13.30
N LEU A 102 -4.35 -6.69 -13.44
CA LEU A 102 -3.38 -7.03 -12.39
C LEU A 102 -3.50 -6.11 -11.18
N ALA A 103 -3.72 -4.81 -11.39
CA ALA A 103 -3.94 -3.84 -10.33
C ALA A 103 -5.28 -4.04 -9.60
N LEU A 104 -6.28 -4.62 -10.27
CA LEU A 104 -7.59 -4.99 -9.70
C LEU A 104 -7.59 -6.39 -9.09
N GLY A 105 -6.83 -7.34 -9.65
CA GLY A 105 -6.69 -8.72 -9.16
C GLY A 105 -5.78 -8.81 -7.94
N GLN A 106 -4.91 -7.83 -7.77
CA GLN A 106 -4.51 -7.40 -6.44
C GLN A 106 -5.62 -6.50 -5.90
N ALA A 107 -6.66 -7.13 -5.35
CA ALA A 107 -7.15 -6.59 -4.09
C ALA A 107 -5.88 -6.27 -3.27
N PRO A 108 -5.81 -5.15 -2.52
CA PRO A 108 -4.86 -5.19 -1.40
C PRO A 108 -5.05 -6.57 -0.79
N ALA A 109 -3.98 -7.34 -0.55
CA ALA A 109 -4.10 -8.35 0.50
C ALA A 109 -4.79 -7.57 1.61
N LEU A 110 -6.08 -7.87 1.87
CA LEU A 110 -6.86 -7.07 2.79
C LEU A 110 -6.10 -7.33 4.06
N ALA A 111 -5.23 -6.39 4.43
CA ALA A 111 -4.54 -6.48 5.69
C ALA A 111 -5.69 -6.61 6.66
N ALA A 112 -5.78 -7.74 7.38
CA ALA A 112 -6.96 -7.98 8.17
C ALA A 112 -7.02 -6.82 9.17
N THR A 113 -8.09 -6.02 9.05
CA THR A 113 -8.26 -4.86 9.89
C THR A 113 -8.86 -5.35 11.19
N ILE A 114 -8.07 -5.29 12.26
CA ILE A 114 -8.49 -5.63 13.60
C ILE A 114 -8.78 -4.31 14.31
N ALA A 115 -10.06 -3.94 14.37
CA ALA A 115 -10.50 -2.74 15.06
C ALA A 115 -10.54 -3.00 16.57
N VAL A 116 -9.73 -2.26 17.33
CA VAL A 116 -9.76 -2.27 18.81
C VAL A 116 -10.93 -1.41 19.27
N ASP A 117 -11.71 -1.91 20.22
CA ASP A 117 -12.81 -1.14 20.84
C ASP A 117 -12.54 -0.83 22.33
N GLY A 118 -11.45 -1.37 22.88
CA GLY A 118 -11.05 -1.17 24.28
C GLY A 118 -11.91 -1.93 25.30
N THR A 119 -12.88 -2.74 24.87
CA THR A 119 -13.79 -3.49 25.75
C THR A 119 -13.86 -4.96 25.40
N SER A 120 -14.27 -5.29 24.18
CA SER A 120 -14.40 -6.67 23.71
C SER A 120 -13.16 -7.13 22.97
N CYS A 121 -12.60 -6.27 22.11
CA CYS A 121 -11.34 -6.47 21.40
C CYS A 121 -10.31 -5.47 21.94
N THR A 122 -9.45 -5.95 22.85
CA THR A 122 -8.38 -5.13 23.44
C THR A 122 -7.15 -5.10 22.54
N LEU A 123 -6.24 -4.13 22.73
CA LEU A 123 -4.96 -4.12 22.00
C LEU A 123 -4.11 -5.39 22.27
N ILE A 124 -4.20 -5.95 23.47
CA ILE A 124 -3.53 -7.21 23.83
C ILE A 124 -4.07 -8.35 22.97
N ASP A 125 -5.40 -8.45 22.87
CA ASP A 125 -6.08 -9.49 22.10
C ASP A 125 -5.88 -9.31 20.60
N ALA A 126 -5.92 -8.07 20.11
CA ALA A 126 -5.68 -7.74 18.71
C ALA A 126 -4.27 -8.13 18.28
N THR A 127 -3.26 -7.85 19.10
CA THR A 127 -1.87 -8.25 18.85
C THR A 127 -1.74 -9.78 18.86
N THR A 128 -2.48 -10.48 19.74
CA THR A 128 -2.50 -11.94 19.78
C THR A 128 -3.16 -12.52 18.53
N ALA A 129 -4.28 -11.95 18.09
CA ALA A 129 -5.02 -12.39 16.91
C ALA A 129 -4.19 -12.22 15.63
N ALA A 130 -3.51 -11.08 15.47
CA ALA A 130 -2.59 -10.80 14.38
C ALA A 130 -1.37 -11.74 14.36
N ASN A 131 -0.75 -11.99 15.51
CA ASN A 131 0.39 -12.92 15.57
C ASN A 131 0.03 -14.37 15.23
N ARG A 132 -1.23 -14.78 15.44
CA ARG A 132 -1.68 -16.16 15.28
C ARG A 132 -2.52 -16.41 14.03
N ASP A 133 -2.87 -15.37 13.28
CA ASP A 133 -3.89 -15.42 12.21
C ASP A 133 -5.18 -16.14 12.67
N ALA A 134 -5.61 -15.91 13.92
CA ALA A 134 -6.72 -16.61 14.55
C ALA A 134 -7.45 -15.69 15.55
N PRO A 135 -8.76 -15.88 15.82
CA PRO A 135 -9.49 -15.02 16.74
C PRO A 135 -8.91 -15.09 18.17
N ALA A 136 -8.89 -13.96 18.87
CA ALA A 136 -8.47 -13.86 20.27
C ALA A 136 -9.25 -12.75 20.97
N GLY A 137 -9.71 -12.98 22.21
CA GLY A 137 -10.41 -12.01 23.06
C GLY A 137 -11.26 -10.99 22.31
N GLY A 138 -12.41 -11.40 21.77
CA GLY A 138 -13.35 -10.57 21.01
C GLY A 138 -12.86 -10.06 19.64
N CYS A 139 -11.56 -10.13 19.35
CA CYS A 139 -11.00 -9.74 18.06
C CYS A 139 -11.16 -10.84 17.00
N PRO A 140 -11.46 -10.47 15.74
CA PRO A 140 -11.46 -11.41 14.62
C PRO A 140 -10.05 -11.94 14.32
N ALA A 141 -9.97 -13.01 13.54
CA ALA A 141 -8.69 -13.53 13.05
C ALA A 141 -7.97 -12.52 12.15
N GLY A 142 -6.64 -12.46 12.30
CA GLY A 142 -5.75 -11.82 11.33
C GLY A 142 -5.60 -12.63 10.04
N SER A 143 -4.91 -12.06 9.06
CA SER A 143 -4.37 -12.78 7.92
C SER A 143 -3.19 -12.02 7.30
N GLY A 144 -2.02 -12.65 7.26
CA GLY A 144 -0.87 -12.14 6.50
C GLY A 144 -0.23 -10.93 7.17
N THR A 145 -0.39 -9.74 6.60
CA THR A 145 -0.01 -8.50 7.30
C THR A 145 -1.27 -7.92 7.90
N ASP A 146 -1.29 -7.71 9.21
CA ASP A 146 -2.49 -7.22 9.90
C ASP A 146 -2.38 -5.72 10.15
N THR A 147 -3.53 -5.04 10.12
CA THR A 147 -3.64 -3.65 10.56
C THR A 147 -4.52 -3.59 11.79
N ILE A 148 -3.92 -3.26 12.93
CA ILE A 148 -4.62 -3.01 14.19
C ILE A 148 -4.95 -1.52 14.25
N THR A 149 -6.22 -1.17 14.19
CA THR A 149 -6.69 0.22 14.24
C THR A 149 -7.15 0.55 15.64
N LEU A 150 -6.53 1.57 16.27
CA LEU A 150 -6.95 2.08 17.56
C LEU A 150 -8.09 3.11 17.39
N PRO A 151 -9.03 3.22 18.35
CA PRO A 151 -10.00 4.31 18.35
C PRO A 151 -9.28 5.66 18.39
N ALA A 152 -9.72 6.62 17.57
CA ALA A 152 -9.03 7.90 17.41
C ALA A 152 -8.82 8.63 18.75
N GLY A 153 -7.58 9.07 19.00
CA GLY A 153 -7.19 9.81 20.22
C GLY A 153 -7.35 9.03 21.53
N SER A 154 -7.49 7.70 21.47
CA SER A 154 -7.72 6.88 22.67
C SER A 154 -6.46 6.68 23.51
N THR A 155 -6.64 6.24 24.76
CA THR A 155 -5.53 5.81 25.62
C THR A 155 -5.65 4.33 25.94
N GLN A 156 -4.71 3.54 25.44
CA GLN A 156 -4.56 2.12 25.69
C GLN A 156 -3.67 1.92 26.92
N THR A 157 -4.28 1.70 28.08
CA THR A 157 -3.57 1.59 29.36
C THR A 157 -3.26 0.13 29.68
N LEU A 158 -1.98 -0.21 29.73
CA LEU A 158 -1.47 -1.54 30.07
C LEU A 158 -1.23 -1.62 31.58
N THR A 159 -1.85 -2.59 32.24
CA THR A 159 -1.87 -2.71 33.71
C THR A 159 -1.06 -3.91 34.23
N SER A 160 -0.74 -4.87 33.37
CA SER A 160 -0.07 -6.11 33.75
C SER A 160 0.96 -6.55 32.71
N VAL A 161 1.83 -7.45 33.14
CA VAL A 161 2.77 -8.15 32.25
C VAL A 161 1.99 -9.20 31.45
N VAL A 162 2.19 -9.22 30.13
CA VAL A 162 1.58 -10.16 29.19
C VAL A 162 2.61 -11.13 28.60
N SER A 163 3.87 -10.70 28.44
CA SER A 163 4.96 -11.40 27.71
C SER A 163 4.79 -12.93 27.60
N ASN A 164 4.53 -13.39 26.38
CA ASN A 164 4.24 -14.77 26.02
C ASN A 164 5.43 -15.52 25.38
N PHE A 165 6.60 -14.89 25.28
CA PHE A 165 7.73 -15.37 24.47
C PHE A 165 9.01 -15.56 25.30
N GLY A 166 8.96 -16.39 26.35
CA GLY A 166 10.14 -16.84 27.09
C GLY A 166 10.99 -15.73 27.77
N PRO A 167 12.10 -16.10 28.43
CA PRO A 167 12.89 -15.15 29.22
C PRO A 167 13.70 -14.15 28.38
N SER A 168 13.89 -14.40 27.08
CA SER A 168 14.81 -13.63 26.23
C SER A 168 14.36 -12.21 25.87
N TYR A 169 13.10 -11.86 26.15
CA TYR A 169 12.56 -10.52 25.88
C TYR A 169 12.29 -9.72 27.16
N GLY A 170 12.33 -10.36 28.34
CA GLY A 170 11.92 -9.74 29.60
C GLY A 170 10.42 -9.39 29.65
N PRO A 171 9.97 -8.72 30.73
CA PRO A 171 8.57 -8.37 30.91
C PRO A 171 8.05 -7.35 29.88
N THR A 172 6.95 -7.66 29.20
CA THR A 172 6.26 -6.77 28.24
C THR A 172 4.77 -6.68 28.53
N GLY A 173 4.17 -5.50 28.33
CA GLY A 173 2.74 -5.25 28.52
C GLY A 173 1.87 -5.65 27.34
N LEU A 174 2.46 -5.85 26.16
CA LEU A 174 1.82 -6.44 24.98
C LEU A 174 2.47 -7.77 24.61
N PRO A 175 1.75 -8.67 23.91
CA PRO A 175 2.35 -9.85 23.30
C PRO A 175 3.53 -9.46 22.40
N VAL A 176 4.56 -10.29 22.35
CA VAL A 176 5.72 -10.03 21.48
C VAL A 176 5.28 -10.13 20.02
N VAL A 177 5.63 -9.13 19.20
CA VAL A 177 5.28 -9.11 17.77
C VAL A 177 6.17 -10.10 17.02
N THR A 178 5.54 -11.10 16.39
CA THR A 178 6.21 -12.19 15.66
C THR A 178 5.85 -12.24 14.18
N SER A 179 4.76 -11.58 13.76
CA SER A 179 4.32 -11.45 12.36
C SER A 179 4.50 -10.01 11.85
N ALA A 180 3.98 -9.73 10.65
CA ALA A 180 3.93 -8.39 10.09
C ALA A 180 2.67 -7.67 10.59
N ILE A 181 2.84 -6.63 11.41
CA ILE A 181 1.73 -5.89 12.03
C ILE A 181 1.93 -4.40 11.78
N VAL A 182 0.86 -3.72 11.38
CA VAL A 182 0.73 -2.27 11.39
C VAL A 182 -0.19 -1.88 12.54
N ILE A 183 0.27 -1.00 13.43
CA ILE A 183 -0.57 -0.35 14.41
C ILE A 183 -0.89 1.05 13.87
N ASP A 184 -2.13 1.23 13.46
CA ASP A 184 -2.70 2.52 13.11
C ASP A 184 -3.25 3.19 14.38
N GLY A 185 -2.46 4.12 14.91
CA GLY A 185 -2.73 4.78 16.17
C GLY A 185 -3.88 5.77 16.13
N ASN A 186 -4.18 6.39 14.99
CA ASN A 186 -5.13 7.50 14.91
C ASN A 186 -4.93 8.57 16.02
N GLY A 187 -3.68 8.93 16.31
CA GLY A 187 -3.32 9.87 17.38
C GLY A 187 -3.40 9.31 18.82
N SER A 188 -3.53 7.99 18.99
CA SER A 188 -3.70 7.35 20.29
C SER A 188 -2.40 7.26 21.10
N THR A 189 -2.57 7.02 22.40
CA THR A 189 -1.47 6.75 23.34
C THR A 189 -1.52 5.31 23.83
N ILE A 190 -0.39 4.60 23.80
CA ILE A 190 -0.19 3.32 24.46
C ILE A 190 0.73 3.56 25.67
N ALA A 191 0.19 3.32 26.87
CA ALA A 191 0.87 3.68 28.10
C ALA A 191 0.86 2.55 29.12
N ARG A 192 1.95 2.41 29.88
CA ARG A 192 1.96 1.62 31.11
C ARG A 192 1.27 2.41 32.22
N ALA A 193 0.38 1.79 32.98
CA ALA A 193 -0.22 2.44 34.13
C ALA A 193 0.86 2.74 35.20
N PRO A 194 0.81 3.88 35.90
CA PRO A 194 1.83 4.25 36.89
C PRO A 194 2.03 3.21 38.00
N ALA A 195 0.92 2.60 38.47
CA ALA A 195 0.91 1.59 39.52
C ALA A 195 1.11 0.14 39.01
N ALA A 196 1.25 -0.05 37.69
CA ALA A 196 1.52 -1.38 37.14
C ALA A 196 2.93 -1.87 37.54
N PRO A 197 3.19 -3.19 37.48
CA PRO A 197 4.55 -3.70 37.54
C PRO A 197 5.46 -3.07 36.48
N VAL A 198 6.77 -3.19 36.66
CA VAL A 198 7.76 -2.75 35.67
C VAL A 198 7.69 -3.68 34.46
N PHE A 199 7.37 -3.12 33.30
CA PHE A 199 7.46 -3.81 32.02
C PHE A 199 7.55 -2.82 30.87
N ARG A 200 8.04 -3.35 29.75
CA ARG A 200 8.13 -2.63 28.49
C ARG A 200 6.78 -2.56 27.78
N ILE A 201 6.50 -1.51 27.02
CA ILE A 201 5.24 -1.42 26.25
C ILE A 201 5.22 -2.47 25.13
N LEU A 202 6.23 -2.44 24.25
CA LEU A 202 6.27 -3.23 23.01
C LEU A 202 7.57 -4.01 22.86
N SER A 203 7.51 -5.18 22.24
CA SER A 203 8.70 -5.94 21.85
C SER A 203 8.50 -6.60 20.51
N VAL A 204 9.51 -6.51 19.64
CA VAL A 204 9.51 -7.13 18.31
C VAL A 204 10.50 -8.29 18.29
N ALA A 205 10.02 -9.49 17.96
CA ALA A 205 10.86 -10.66 17.79
C ALA A 205 11.72 -10.55 16.54
N ARG A 206 12.73 -11.42 16.40
CA ARG A 206 13.62 -11.43 15.23
C ARG A 206 12.88 -11.59 13.89
N THR A 207 11.78 -12.33 13.89
CA THR A 207 10.92 -12.53 12.72
C THR A 207 9.81 -11.48 12.60
N GLY A 208 9.62 -10.65 13.63
CA GLY A 208 8.59 -9.64 13.66
C GLY A 208 8.90 -8.46 12.75
N ASN A 209 7.85 -7.90 12.17
CA ASN A 209 7.90 -6.67 11.39
C ASN A 209 6.79 -5.74 11.86
N LEU A 210 7.15 -4.75 12.67
CA LEU A 210 6.19 -3.82 13.26
C LEU A 210 6.28 -2.46 12.57
N THR A 211 5.14 -1.95 12.12
CA THR A 211 4.98 -0.53 11.78
C THR A 211 4.05 0.10 12.81
N VAL A 212 4.43 1.23 13.38
CA VAL A 212 3.57 2.02 14.28
C VAL A 212 3.38 3.40 13.68
N GLU A 213 2.12 3.79 13.51
CA GLU A 213 1.73 5.04 12.88
C GLU A 213 0.92 5.88 13.87
N GLU A 214 1.19 7.19 13.90
CA GLU A 214 0.39 8.18 14.65
C GLU A 214 0.12 7.78 16.12
N THR A 215 1.12 7.25 16.80
CA THR A 215 0.98 6.73 18.16
C THR A 215 1.99 7.35 19.11
N THR A 216 1.57 7.62 20.35
CA THR A 216 2.48 7.92 21.46
C THR A 216 2.71 6.67 22.33
N ILE A 217 3.96 6.28 22.55
CA ILE A 217 4.37 5.16 23.41
C ILE A 217 5.07 5.72 24.65
N THR A 218 4.51 5.49 25.85
CA THR A 218 4.98 6.14 27.08
C THR A 218 4.85 5.31 28.36
N GLY A 219 5.59 5.71 29.40
CA GLY A 219 5.54 5.14 30.75
C GLY A 219 6.19 3.75 30.88
N GLY A 220 6.68 3.19 29.78
CA GLY A 220 7.33 1.90 29.76
C GLY A 220 8.63 1.89 30.57
N SER A 221 8.88 0.78 31.25
CA SER A 221 10.07 0.65 32.10
C SER A 221 10.64 -0.76 32.02
N ALA A 222 11.96 -0.88 31.92
CA ALA A 222 12.66 -2.16 31.97
C ALA A 222 13.70 -2.13 33.11
N THR A 223 13.80 -3.23 33.85
CA THR A 223 14.90 -3.47 34.79
C THR A 223 16.05 -4.14 34.05
N ALA A 224 17.24 -3.53 34.07
CA ALA A 224 18.46 -4.21 33.70
C ALA A 224 18.90 -5.11 34.86
N ASP A 225 18.15 -6.17 35.14
CA ASP A 225 18.55 -7.24 36.05
C ASP A 225 18.97 -8.47 35.24
N SER A 226 20.27 -8.79 35.35
CA SER A 226 20.88 -10.09 35.06
C SER A 226 20.62 -10.71 33.67
N ALA A 227 21.63 -10.57 32.79
CA ALA A 227 21.91 -11.39 31.61
C ALA A 227 20.89 -11.45 30.44
N ASN A 228 19.61 -11.15 30.64
CA ASN A 228 18.57 -11.36 29.63
C ASN A 228 17.66 -10.16 29.33
N THR A 229 17.65 -9.12 30.18
CA THR A 229 16.86 -7.92 29.89
C THR A 229 17.59 -7.03 28.91
N ARG A 230 17.17 -7.12 27.65
CA ARG A 230 17.60 -6.22 26.58
C ARG A 230 17.06 -4.81 26.88
N GLY A 231 17.80 -3.76 26.51
CA GLY A 231 17.46 -2.36 26.79
C GLY A 231 16.08 -1.90 26.27
N GLY A 232 15.75 -0.63 26.51
CA GLY A 232 14.50 -0.02 26.08
C GLY A 232 13.32 -0.31 27.02
N GLY A 233 12.96 0.62 27.89
CA GLY A 233 11.72 0.57 28.67
C GLY A 233 10.46 0.81 27.84
N GLY A 234 10.54 1.54 26.73
CA GLY A 234 9.40 1.81 25.85
C GLY A 234 9.19 0.65 24.90
N LEU A 235 10.20 0.39 24.08
CA LEU A 235 10.16 -0.63 23.05
C LEU A 235 11.52 -1.36 22.94
N PHE A 236 11.50 -2.61 22.53
CA PHE A 236 12.68 -3.41 22.22
C PHE A 236 12.49 -3.98 20.82
N ASN A 237 13.46 -3.75 19.94
CA ASN A 237 13.40 -4.26 18.57
C ASN A 237 14.48 -5.32 18.33
N GLY A 238 14.04 -6.58 18.16
CA GLY A 238 14.89 -7.67 17.68
C GLY A 238 14.75 -7.96 16.18
N GLY A 239 13.77 -7.34 15.50
CA GLY A 239 13.42 -7.55 14.09
C GLY A 239 13.37 -6.24 13.32
N THR A 240 12.28 -6.02 12.58
CA THR A 240 12.07 -4.77 11.82
C THR A 240 11.07 -3.88 12.53
N LEU A 241 11.42 -2.59 12.68
CA LEU A 241 10.54 -1.56 13.24
C LEU A 241 10.52 -0.33 12.33
N THR A 242 9.33 0.13 12.01
CA THR A 242 9.08 1.43 11.37
C THR A 242 8.20 2.27 12.30
N LEU A 243 8.62 3.51 12.57
CA LEU A 243 7.84 4.49 13.33
C LEU A 243 7.52 5.67 12.41
N THR A 244 6.24 5.92 12.15
CA THR A 244 5.77 7.03 11.30
C THR A 244 4.90 7.93 12.14
N ASN A 245 5.19 9.24 12.16
CA ASN A 245 4.43 10.24 12.92
C ASN A 245 4.16 9.83 14.38
N SER A 246 5.09 9.10 14.99
CA SER A 246 4.92 8.48 16.31
C SER A 246 5.94 9.04 17.29
N THR A 247 5.56 9.10 18.56
CA THR A 247 6.39 9.62 19.65
C THR A 247 6.69 8.53 20.66
N VAL A 248 7.97 8.31 20.96
CA VAL A 248 8.42 7.40 22.04
C VAL A 248 9.07 8.24 23.12
N SER A 249 8.39 8.48 24.24
CA SER A 249 8.85 9.40 25.29
C SER A 249 8.39 8.94 26.67
N GLY A 250 8.98 9.48 27.75
CA GLY A 250 8.59 9.10 29.12
C GLY A 250 8.90 7.63 29.48
N ASN A 251 9.86 7.01 28.79
CA ASN A 251 10.27 5.62 28.99
C ASN A 251 11.62 5.54 29.70
N SER A 252 11.77 4.58 30.60
CA SER A 252 12.95 4.48 31.48
C SER A 252 13.59 3.09 31.46
N THR A 253 14.90 3.03 31.65
CA THR A 253 15.55 1.80 32.12
C THR A 253 16.04 2.04 33.53
N SER A 254 15.86 1.07 34.41
CA SER A 254 16.44 1.08 35.75
C SER A 254 17.50 -0.01 35.82
N SER A 255 18.71 0.33 36.24
CA SER A 255 19.75 -0.66 36.53
C SER A 255 19.70 -0.98 38.02
N TYR A 256 19.83 -2.26 38.38
CA TYR A 256 20.21 -2.60 39.76
C TYR A 256 21.64 -2.12 39.97
N SER A 257 21.82 -1.13 40.84
CA SER A 257 23.12 -0.76 41.34
C SER A 257 23.54 -1.76 42.41
N TYR A 258 24.70 -2.39 42.23
CA TYR A 258 25.44 -2.91 43.38
C TYR A 258 25.81 -1.71 44.28
N GLU A 259 25.75 -1.88 45.60
CA GLU A 259 26.00 -0.82 46.59
C GLU A 259 27.20 0.06 46.18
N GLY A 260 26.95 1.35 45.96
CA GLY A 260 27.97 2.33 45.59
C GLY A 260 27.87 2.91 44.17
N SER A 261 26.96 2.44 43.32
CA SER A 261 26.74 3.02 41.99
C SER A 261 25.45 3.85 41.93
N SER A 262 25.55 5.17 41.84
CA SER A 262 24.41 6.04 41.55
C SER A 262 24.04 5.95 40.07
N SER A 263 23.25 4.94 39.67
CA SER A 263 22.70 4.85 38.32
C SER A 263 21.31 5.49 38.26
N GLY A 264 21.26 6.81 38.04
CA GLY A 264 20.04 7.46 37.59
C GLY A 264 19.62 6.87 36.24
N GLY A 265 18.39 6.40 36.13
CA GLY A 265 17.88 5.79 34.90
C GLY A 265 17.98 6.77 33.72
N VAL A 266 18.85 6.46 32.76
CA VAL A 266 18.99 7.23 31.51
C VAL A 266 18.05 6.61 30.47
N GLY A 267 17.47 7.46 29.62
CA GLY A 267 16.32 7.18 28.75
C GLY A 267 16.29 5.78 28.11
N GLY A 268 15.12 5.14 28.21
CA GLY A 268 14.87 3.79 27.71
C GLY A 268 13.88 3.76 26.57
N GLY A 269 13.96 4.67 25.59
CA GLY A 269 12.97 4.71 24.50
C GLY A 269 12.92 3.39 23.70
N LEU A 270 14.08 2.95 23.21
CA LEU A 270 14.27 1.81 22.29
C LEU A 270 15.40 0.88 22.78
#